data_AF-A0A2K1FQF9-F1
#
_entry.id   AF-A0A2K1FQF9-F1
#
_cell.length_a   1.000
_cell.length_b   1.000
_cell.length_c   1.000
_cell.angle_alpha   90.00
_cell.angle_beta   90.00
_cell.angle_gamma   90.00
#
_symmetry.space_group_name_H-M   'P 1'
#
loop_
_entity.id
_entity.type
_entity.pdbx_description
1 polymer ?
#
loop_
_entity_poly.entity_id
_entity_poly.type
_entity_poly.pdbx_seq_one_letter_code
_entity_poly.pdbx_strand_id
1 'polypeptide(L)' 'TRSPLLGEHTDEILREVLGFDERRIGEVRDSGALGLVVPRMAAE' A
#
# COMPACT_ATOMS: atom_id res chain seq x y z
N THR A 1 -5.88 -9.77 -19.08
CA THR A 1 -5.76 -8.72 -18.04
C THR A 1 -4.29 -8.64 -17.66
N ARG A 2 -3.77 -7.45 -17.34
CA ARG A 2 -2.37 -7.28 -16.91
C ARG A 2 -2.25 -7.68 -15.43
N SER A 3 -1.12 -8.25 -15.02
CA SER A 3 -0.81 -8.44 -13.60
C SER A 3 -0.69 -7.09 -12.87
N PRO A 4 -1.16 -6.99 -11.62
CA PRO A 4 -1.06 -5.77 -10.84
C PRO A 4 0.40 -5.44 -10.50
N LEU A 5 0.68 -4.15 -10.31
CA LEU A 5 1.96 -3.68 -9.81
C LEU A 5 2.09 -3.93 -8.30
N LEU A 6 3.33 -4.02 -7.83
CA LEU A 6 3.61 -4.00 -6.39
C LEU A 6 3.08 -2.69 -5.80
N GLY A 7 2.23 -2.81 -4.79
CA GLY A 7 1.61 -1.67 -4.10
C GLY A 7 0.40 -1.05 -4.80
N GLU A 8 -0.10 -1.63 -5.90
CA GLU A 8 -1.20 -1.05 -6.69
C GLU A 8 -2.48 -0.78 -5.89
N HIS A 9 -2.82 -1.67 -4.96
CA HIS A 9 -4.05 -1.60 -4.17
C HIS A 9 -3.80 -1.40 -2.67
N THR A 10 -2.59 -1.04 -2.26
CA THR A 10 -2.26 -0.97 -0.83
C THR A 10 -3.15 0.03 -0.09
N ASP A 11 -3.35 1.24 -0.62
CA ASP A 11 -4.21 2.25 0.02
C ASP A 11 -5.69 1.87 0.05
N GLU A 12 -6.17 1.26 -1.03
CA GLU A 12 -7.53 0.75 -1.14
C GLU A 12 -7.77 -0.33 -0.08
N ILE A 13 -6.87 -1.31 0.05
CA ILE A 13 -7.00 -2.38 1.04
C ILE A 13 -6.92 -1.84 2.47
N LEU A 14 -5.97 -0.94 2.76
CA LEU A 14 -5.84 -0.37 4.09
C LEU A 14 -7.12 0.39 4.51
N ARG A 15 -7.72 1.15 3.59
CA ARG A 15 -8.92 1.95 3.88
C ARG A 15 -10.21 1.12 3.82
N GLU A 16 -10.45 0.42 2.72
CA GLU A 16 -11.76 -0.13 2.38
C GLU A 16 -11.94 -1.55 2.90
N VAL A 17 -10.86 -2.33 3.01
CA VAL A 17 -10.91 -3.71 3.52
C VAL A 17 -10.58 -3.77 5.00
N LEU A 18 -9.53 -3.07 5.44
CA LEU A 18 -9.07 -3.08 6.83
C LEU A 18 -9.68 -1.94 7.67
N GLY A 19 -10.34 -0.96 7.04
CA GLY A 19 -11.03 0.11 7.75
C GLY A 19 -10.10 1.10 8.46
N PHE A 20 -8.85 1.26 8.00
CA PHE A 20 -7.92 2.18 8.62
C PHE A 20 -8.27 3.63 8.27
N ASP A 21 -8.21 4.49 9.29
CA ASP A 21 -8.28 5.94 9.10
C ASP A 21 -6.95 6.51 8.59
N GLU A 22 -6.96 7.77 8.16
CA GLU A 22 -5.78 8.41 7.57
C GLU A 22 -4.58 8.44 8.53
N ARG A 23 -4.83 8.59 9.84
CA ARG A 23 -3.77 8.59 10.85
C ARG A 23 -3.10 7.23 10.91
N ARG A 24 -3.88 6.15 10.98
CA ARG A 24 -3.36 4.78 11.06
C ARG A 24 -2.67 4.35 9.76
N ILE A 25 -3.15 4.82 8.61
CA ILE A 25 -2.46 4.63 7.33
C ILE A 25 -1.09 5.32 7.35
N GLY A 26 -1.01 6.55 7.88
CA GLY A 26 0.24 7.27 8.11
C GLY A 26 1.21 6.47 9.00
N GLU A 27 0.74 5.99 10.15
CA GLU A 27 1.56 5.17 11.07
C GLU A 27 2.15 3.92 10.40
N VAL A 28 1.38 3.22 9.56
CA VAL A 28 1.84 2.03 8.83
C VAL A 28 2.88 2.37 7.76
N ARG A 29 2.76 3.54 7.13
CA ARG A 29 3.75 4.04 6.16
C ARG A 29 5.05 4.41 6.88
N ASP A 30 4.94 5.15 7.97
CA ASP A 30 6.07 5.65 8.76
C ASP A 30 6.82 4.51 9.46
N SER A 31 6.13 3.42 9.80
CA SER A 31 6.77 2.24 10.38
C SER A 31 7.67 1.47 9.40
N GLY A 32 7.63 1.80 8.11
CA GLY A 32 8.36 1.09 7.05
C GLY A 32 7.79 -0.30 6.73
N ALA A 33 6.59 -0.64 7.22
CA ALA A 33 5.97 -1.96 7.01
C ALA A 33 5.58 -2.22 5.56
N LEU A 34 5.38 -1.16 4.76
CA LEU A 34 5.06 -1.24 3.33
C LEU A 34 6.30 -1.33 2.44
N GLY A 35 7.50 -1.42 3.04
CA GLY A 35 8.78 -1.32 2.34
C GLY A 35 9.19 0.13 2.10
N LEU A 36 10.40 0.33 1.56
CA LEU A 36 10.83 1.64 1.07
C LEU A 36 9.79 2.11 0.04
N VAL A 37 9.46 3.40 0.03
CA VAL A 37 8.51 3.99 -0.93
C VAL A 37 9.13 3.93 -2.33
N VAL A 38 9.13 2.74 -2.93
CA VAL A 38 9.49 2.53 -4.32
C VAL A 38 8.21 2.80 -5.12
N PRO A 39 8.23 3.70 -6.10
CA PRO A 39 7.08 3.89 -6.99
C PRO A 39 6.65 2.55 -7.56
N ARG A 40 5.32 2.32 -7.66
CA ARG A 40 4.69 1.06 -8.07
C ARG A 40 5.57 0.27 -9.05
N MET A 41 6.18 -0.80 -8.55
CA MET A 41 7.12 -1.60 -9.32
C MET A 41 6.35 -2.67 -10.11
N ALA A 42 6.74 -2.89 -11.36
CA ALA A 42 6.33 -4.11 -12.03
C ALA A 42 7.04 -5.29 -11.34
N ALA A 43 6.27 -6.30 -10.94
CA ALA A 43 6.84 -7.61 -10.67
C ALA A 43 7.21 -8.24 -12.02
N GLU A 44 8.46 -8.63 -12.19
CA GLU A 44 8.89 -9.49 -13.31
C GLU A 44 8.52 -10.95 -13.06
#